data_AF-A0A8K0MLQ8-F1
#
_entry.id   AF-A0A8K0MLQ8-F1
#
_cell.length_a   1.000
_cell.length_b   1.000
_cell.length_c   1.000
_cell.angle_alpha   90.00
_cell.angle_beta   90.00
_cell.angle_gamma   90.00
#
_symmetry.space_group_name_H-M   'P 1'
#
loop_
_entity.id
_entity.type
_entity.pdbx_description
1 polymer ?
#
loop_
_entity_poly.entity_id
_entity_poly.type
_entity_poly.pdbx_seq_one_letter_code
_entity_poly.pdbx_strand_id
1 'polypeptide(L)'
;MLRRDAISTATTVEDSSEETKYSGLTSQLIPNFDEVEFLLTKICDTTSIAEVELKLGGFQLRLMRDLSGKASTVPLPSPVPVVDTTTAASDLNGSINSQLLSKPLPFKRDIQTMLDNPADEGLVIIRSPRVGFFRRCRTIKGKRAPPSCNEKQVVEEGKVLCFVEHLGAEIPIESDISGEVIKILLEDGEPVGYNDALIAVLPSFPGIKKLQ
;
A
#
# COMPACT_ATOMS: atom_id res chain seq x y z
N MET A 1 72.83 26.58 13.02
CA MET A 1 73.17 25.48 13.96
C MET A 1 71.85 24.93 14.51
N LEU A 2 71.58 23.61 14.62
CA LEU A 2 72.30 22.55 15.37
C LEU A 2 72.28 22.88 16.89
N ARG A 3 71.77 22.07 17.83
CA ARG A 3 71.13 20.72 17.90
C ARG A 3 70.08 20.78 19.07
N ARG A 4 69.00 19.97 19.16
CA ARG A 4 68.89 18.55 19.59
C ARG A 4 69.62 18.24 20.92
N ASP A 5 69.08 17.62 21.97
CA ASP A 5 67.72 17.09 22.35
C ASP A 5 67.51 17.37 23.87
N ALA A 6 66.64 16.79 24.75
CA ALA A 6 65.72 15.63 24.76
C ALA A 6 64.66 15.81 25.92
N ILE A 7 63.37 15.43 25.78
CA ILE A 7 62.67 14.16 26.14
C ILE A 7 62.30 13.93 27.64
N SER A 8 61.01 13.60 27.86
CA SER A 8 60.36 12.87 28.98
C SER A 8 59.68 13.64 30.13
N THR A 9 58.34 13.61 30.16
CA THR A 9 57.54 12.65 30.97
C THR A 9 56.14 12.53 30.39
N ALA A 10 55.53 11.34 30.42
CA ALA A 10 54.17 11.11 29.92
C ALA A 10 53.14 11.06 31.06
N THR A 11 51.88 11.40 30.75
CA THR A 11 50.70 10.78 31.36
C THR A 11 49.60 10.78 30.32
N THR A 12 49.15 9.59 29.95
CA THR A 12 48.07 9.39 28.98
C THR A 12 46.71 9.50 29.68
N VAL A 13 45.79 10.26 29.11
CA VAL A 13 44.34 10.02 29.26
C VAL A 13 43.75 10.09 27.86
N GLU A 14 43.23 8.96 27.39
CA GLU A 14 42.48 8.89 26.13
C GLU A 14 41.03 9.25 26.42
N ASP A 15 40.48 10.23 25.69
CA ASP A 15 39.03 10.43 25.57
C ASP A 15 38.70 10.45 24.07
N SER A 16 38.38 9.27 23.54
CA SER A 16 38.26 9.02 22.11
C SER A 16 36.85 9.33 21.60
N SER A 17 36.42 10.59 21.70
CA SER A 17 35.22 11.08 21.02
C SER A 17 35.54 11.40 19.56
N GLU A 18 35.23 10.48 18.64
CA GLU A 18 35.57 10.62 17.22
C GLU A 18 34.86 11.81 16.54
N GLU A 19 35.62 12.64 15.80
CA GLU A 19 35.07 13.68 14.93
C GLU A 19 34.39 13.09 13.67
N THR A 20 33.18 12.54 13.82
CA THR A 20 32.36 12.13 12.65
C THR A 20 31.81 13.37 11.93
N LYS A 21 32.68 13.89 11.07
CA LYS A 21 32.56 15.07 10.22
C LYS A 21 31.35 15.02 9.27
N TYR A 22 30.20 15.51 9.73
CA TYR A 22 28.99 15.66 8.91
C TYR A 22 29.21 16.63 7.74
N SER A 23 29.53 16.07 6.58
CA SER A 23 29.83 16.78 5.34
C SER A 23 29.16 16.07 4.16
N GLY A 24 28.09 16.64 3.63
CA GLY A 24 27.48 16.17 2.38
C GLY A 24 25.99 16.44 2.27
N LEU A 25 25.59 17.41 1.44
CA LEU A 25 24.21 17.58 1.01
C LEU A 25 23.84 16.51 -0.02
N THR A 26 23.19 15.42 0.41
CA THR A 26 22.49 14.49 -0.51
C THR A 26 21.15 14.04 0.07
N SER A 27 20.21 13.74 -0.81
CA SER A 27 18.82 13.40 -0.50
C SER A 27 18.65 11.95 -0.02
N GLN A 28 19.20 11.62 1.15
CA GLN A 28 19.13 10.27 1.71
C GLN A 28 17.91 10.11 2.63
N LEU A 29 16.76 9.84 2.00
CA LEU A 29 15.53 9.37 2.66
C LEU A 29 15.53 7.84 2.88
N ILE A 30 16.65 7.17 2.58
CA ILE A 30 16.83 5.72 2.75
C ILE A 30 17.71 5.53 4.00
N PRO A 31 17.23 4.84 5.05
CA PRO A 31 18.01 4.60 6.26
C PRO A 31 19.14 3.58 6.01
N ASN A 32 20.20 3.66 6.81
CA ASN A 32 21.30 2.71 6.76
C ASN A 32 20.93 1.38 7.45
N PHE A 33 21.63 0.28 7.11
CA PHE A 33 21.41 -1.04 7.68
C PHE A 33 21.48 -1.04 9.22
N ASP A 34 22.50 -0.39 9.79
CA ASP A 34 22.73 -0.35 11.24
C ASP A 34 21.59 0.38 11.99
N GLU A 35 21.00 1.41 11.36
CA GLU A 35 19.83 2.13 11.89
C GLU A 35 18.57 1.25 11.89
N VAL A 36 18.40 0.45 10.83
CA VAL A 36 17.30 -0.51 10.70
C VAL A 36 17.45 -1.67 11.70
N GLU A 37 18.66 -2.21 11.90
CA GLU A 37 18.93 -3.24 12.91
C GLU A 37 18.66 -2.72 14.33
N PHE A 38 19.13 -1.51 14.66
CA PHE A 38 18.86 -0.87 15.95
C PHE A 38 17.36 -0.66 16.17
N LEU A 39 16.64 -0.16 15.15
CA LEU A 39 15.19 0.06 15.21
C LEU A 39 14.42 -1.27 15.39
N LEU A 40 14.77 -2.31 14.64
CA LEU A 40 14.17 -3.63 14.74
C LEU A 40 14.40 -4.25 16.12
N THR A 41 15.63 -4.24 16.61
CA THR A 41 15.99 -4.74 17.95
C THR A 41 15.21 -3.99 19.03
N LYS A 42 15.16 -2.65 18.96
CA LYS A 42 14.41 -1.83 19.91
C LYS A 42 12.91 -2.15 19.91
N ILE A 43 12.32 -2.33 18.74
CA ILE A 43 10.90 -2.66 18.57
C ILE A 43 10.61 -4.11 19.00
N CYS A 44 11.52 -5.06 18.77
CA CYS A 44 11.39 -6.46 19.18
C CYS A 44 11.49 -6.63 20.69
N ASP A 45 12.52 -6.08 21.32
CA ASP A 45 12.86 -6.40 22.72
C ASP A 45 12.12 -5.53 23.73
N THR A 46 11.76 -4.29 23.36
CA THR A 46 11.20 -3.31 24.31
C THR A 46 9.73 -2.95 24.10
N THR A 47 9.06 -3.57 23.12
CA THR A 47 7.65 -3.27 22.82
C THR A 47 6.83 -4.53 22.49
N SER A 48 5.54 -4.51 22.82
CA SER A 48 4.58 -5.58 22.48
C SER A 48 3.77 -5.21 21.23
N ILE A 49 4.45 -4.89 20.12
CA ILE A 49 3.80 -4.51 18.85
C ILE A 49 3.71 -5.71 17.90
N ALA A 50 2.50 -5.99 17.41
CA ALA A 50 2.21 -7.11 16.51
C ALA A 50 2.52 -6.82 15.02
N GLU A 51 2.39 -5.57 14.59
CA GLU A 51 2.68 -5.14 13.22
C GLU A 51 3.20 -3.70 13.20
N VAL A 52 4.22 -3.45 12.37
CA VAL A 52 4.76 -2.12 12.07
C VAL A 52 4.93 -2.01 10.55
N GLU A 53 4.40 -0.94 9.96
CA GLU A 53 4.74 -0.51 8.62
C GLU A 53 5.40 0.88 8.67
N LEU A 54 6.53 1.04 7.97
CA LEU A 54 7.29 2.27 7.87
C LEU A 54 7.64 2.54 6.40
N LYS A 55 7.48 3.80 5.98
CA LYS A 55 7.73 4.28 4.61
C LYS A 55 8.55 5.57 4.68
N LEU A 56 9.73 5.58 4.06
CA LEU A 56 10.65 6.72 4.00
C LEU A 56 11.15 6.89 2.56
N GLY A 57 10.62 7.86 1.82
CA GLY A 57 10.90 8.00 0.39
C GLY A 57 10.63 6.71 -0.38
N GLY A 58 11.67 6.14 -1.01
CA GLY A 58 11.60 4.84 -1.71
C GLY A 58 11.82 3.60 -0.84
N PHE A 59 12.04 3.75 0.47
CA PHE A 59 12.23 2.64 1.42
C PHE A 59 10.89 2.26 2.09
N GLN A 60 10.55 0.97 2.09
CA GLN A 60 9.40 0.42 2.80
C GLN A 60 9.83 -0.78 3.66
N LEU A 61 9.47 -0.75 4.94
CA LEU A 61 9.69 -1.82 5.90
C LEU A 61 8.34 -2.26 6.47
N ARG A 62 8.08 -3.58 6.47
CA ARG A 62 6.94 -4.18 7.16
C ARG A 62 7.43 -5.31 8.07
N LEU A 63 7.21 -5.14 9.38
CA LEU A 63 7.50 -6.12 10.41
C LEU A 63 6.18 -6.67 10.95
N MET A 64 6.05 -7.98 11.02
CA MET A 64 4.95 -8.65 11.74
C MET A 64 5.54 -9.55 12.83
N ARG A 65 4.83 -9.71 13.94
CA ARG A 65 5.25 -10.53 15.08
C ARG A 65 4.07 -11.27 15.69
N ASP A 66 4.21 -12.59 15.77
CA ASP A 66 3.22 -13.45 16.40
C ASP A 66 3.26 -13.32 17.93
N LEU A 67 2.60 -12.29 18.45
CA LEU A 67 2.33 -12.10 19.89
C LEU A 67 1.30 -13.11 20.45
N SER A 68 1.23 -14.30 19.85
CA SER A 68 0.37 -15.39 20.29
C SER A 68 0.97 -16.06 21.53
N GLY A 69 0.83 -15.39 22.67
CA GLY A 69 1.07 -15.99 23.99
C GLY A 69 0.24 -17.26 24.10
N LYS A 70 0.92 -18.40 24.31
CA LYS A 70 0.38 -19.76 24.14
C LYS A 70 -0.74 -20.11 25.12
N ALA A 71 -1.93 -19.58 24.88
CA ALA A 71 -3.15 -19.90 25.62
C ALA A 71 -3.62 -21.31 25.26
N SER A 72 -3.62 -22.23 26.24
CA SER A 72 -4.06 -23.60 26.02
C SER A 72 -5.56 -23.65 25.75
N THR A 73 -5.95 -24.28 24.65
CA THR A 73 -7.36 -24.49 24.29
C THR A 73 -8.05 -25.40 25.31
N VAL A 74 -9.14 -24.92 25.91
CA VAL A 74 -10.11 -25.76 26.64
C VAL A 74 -11.38 -25.84 25.79
N PRO A 75 -11.81 -27.04 25.34
CA PRO A 75 -13.07 -27.17 24.60
C PRO A 75 -14.28 -26.96 25.52
N LEU A 76 -15.27 -26.18 25.09
CA LEU A 76 -16.59 -26.23 25.70
C LEU A 76 -17.34 -27.49 25.24
N PRO A 77 -18.12 -28.15 26.11
CA PRO A 77 -19.02 -29.23 25.71
C PRO A 77 -20.19 -28.67 24.88
N SER A 78 -20.55 -29.37 23.81
CA SER A 78 -21.70 -29.05 22.97
C SER A 78 -23.02 -29.51 23.62
N PRO A 79 -24.10 -28.71 23.59
CA PRO A 79 -25.42 -29.14 24.08
C PRO A 79 -26.10 -30.11 23.11
N VAL A 80 -26.90 -31.03 23.66
CA VAL A 80 -27.72 -31.99 22.89
C VAL A 80 -29.01 -31.34 22.38
N PRO A 81 -29.53 -31.73 21.21
CA PRO A 81 -30.82 -31.26 20.72
C PRO A 81 -31.97 -31.99 21.43
N VAL A 82 -32.86 -31.24 22.07
CA VAL A 82 -34.21 -31.72 22.41
C VAL A 82 -35.14 -31.40 21.25
N VAL A 83 -35.87 -32.41 20.77
CA VAL A 83 -36.96 -32.26 19.79
C VAL A 83 -38.24 -31.99 20.58
N ASP A 84 -38.99 -30.96 20.20
CA ASP A 84 -40.39 -30.86 20.60
C ASP A 84 -41.25 -30.13 19.54
N THR A 85 -42.58 -30.26 19.66
CA THR A 85 -43.47 -30.30 18.48
C THR A 85 -44.61 -29.28 18.51
N THR A 86 -44.99 -28.76 17.34
CA THR A 86 -46.26 -28.05 17.01
C THR A 86 -46.59 -26.75 17.76
N THR A 87 -46.88 -25.68 16.99
CA THR A 87 -48.19 -24.99 16.89
C THR A 87 -48.12 -24.01 15.70
N ALA A 88 -49.25 -23.51 15.18
CA ALA A 88 -49.34 -22.84 13.88
C ALA A 88 -49.95 -21.41 13.92
N ALA A 89 -49.75 -20.71 12.80
CA ALA A 89 -50.56 -19.63 12.22
C ALA A 89 -50.24 -18.13 12.49
N SER A 90 -50.23 -17.40 11.37
CA SER A 90 -50.56 -15.99 11.12
C SER A 90 -49.65 -14.80 11.54
N ASP A 91 -48.97 -14.28 10.51
CA ASP A 91 -49.10 -12.91 9.99
C ASP A 91 -48.73 -11.70 10.87
N LEU A 92 -47.59 -11.06 10.54
CA LEU A 92 -47.61 -9.82 9.74
C LEU A 92 -46.22 -9.44 9.18
N ASN A 93 -46.21 -8.66 8.09
CA ASN A 93 -44.99 -8.32 7.35
C ASN A 93 -44.12 -7.27 8.05
N GLY A 94 -42.82 -7.53 8.16
CA GLY A 94 -41.84 -6.59 8.73
C GLY A 94 -40.36 -6.89 8.39
N SER A 95 -40.08 -7.67 7.34
CA SER A 95 -38.71 -8.10 7.02
C SER A 95 -37.89 -7.00 6.32
N ILE A 96 -37.06 -6.31 7.09
CA ILE A 96 -35.96 -5.48 6.55
C ILE A 96 -34.82 -6.40 6.10
N ASN A 97 -34.70 -6.60 4.79
CA ASN A 97 -33.64 -7.40 4.17
C ASN A 97 -32.25 -6.76 4.35
N SER A 98 -31.59 -7.07 5.46
CA SER A 98 -30.15 -6.84 5.66
C SER A 98 -29.31 -7.92 4.96
N GLN A 99 -29.58 -8.17 3.67
CA GLN A 99 -28.81 -9.09 2.82
C GLN A 99 -27.88 -8.33 1.88
N LEU A 100 -26.79 -7.80 2.44
CA LEU A 100 -25.66 -7.32 1.66
C LEU A 100 -24.35 -7.70 2.36
N LEU A 101 -23.84 -8.90 2.09
CA LEU A 101 -22.42 -9.33 2.14
C LEU A 101 -22.34 -10.87 1.96
N SER A 102 -22.22 -11.36 0.71
CA SER A 102 -21.60 -12.66 0.33
C SER A 102 -22.02 -13.16 -1.06
N LYS A 103 -21.77 -12.37 -2.12
CA LYS A 103 -21.75 -12.89 -3.49
C LYS A 103 -20.36 -12.61 -4.08
N PRO A 104 -19.53 -13.65 -4.33
CA PRO A 104 -18.33 -13.46 -5.13
C PRO A 104 -18.78 -13.09 -6.54
N LEU A 105 -18.50 -11.87 -7.00
CA LEU A 105 -18.67 -11.52 -8.40
C LEU A 105 -17.64 -12.30 -9.24
N PRO A 106 -18.03 -12.88 -10.39
CA PRO A 106 -17.14 -13.73 -11.18
C PRO A 106 -15.97 -12.96 -11.82
N PHE A 107 -16.14 -11.66 -12.05
CA PHE A 107 -15.27 -10.81 -12.87
C PHE A 107 -13.82 -10.67 -12.38
N LYS A 108 -13.52 -10.93 -11.10
CA LYS A 108 -12.12 -10.92 -10.62
C LYS A 108 -11.26 -12.01 -11.27
N ARG A 109 -11.86 -13.00 -11.93
CA ARG A 109 -11.16 -14.00 -12.76
C ARG A 109 -10.79 -13.46 -14.15
N ASP A 110 -11.64 -12.65 -14.77
CA ASP A 110 -11.42 -12.15 -16.14
C ASP A 110 -10.31 -11.09 -16.22
N ILE A 111 -10.13 -10.28 -15.17
CA ILE A 111 -9.01 -9.33 -15.09
C ILE A 111 -7.65 -10.08 -15.03
N GLN A 112 -7.63 -11.28 -14.44
CA GLN A 112 -6.42 -12.10 -14.35
C GLN A 112 -6.06 -12.74 -15.71
N THR A 113 -7.02 -13.24 -16.48
CA THR A 113 -6.78 -13.76 -17.84
C THR A 113 -6.44 -12.67 -18.87
N MET A 114 -6.74 -11.40 -18.60
CA MET A 114 -6.35 -10.28 -19.47
C MET A 114 -4.86 -9.90 -19.32
N LEU A 115 -4.21 -10.30 -18.22
CA LEU A 115 -2.81 -9.97 -17.88
C LEU A 115 -1.78 -10.99 -18.39
N ASP A 116 -2.24 -12.13 -18.91
CA ASP A 116 -1.42 -13.21 -19.49
C ASP A 116 -1.28 -13.11 -21.03
N ASN A 117 -1.70 -11.97 -21.61
CA ASN A 117 -1.75 -11.76 -23.05
C ASN A 117 -0.42 -11.11 -23.53
N PRO A 118 0.27 -11.61 -24.58
CA PRO A 118 1.59 -11.11 -25.01
C PRO A 118 1.61 -9.68 -25.62
N ALA A 119 0.54 -8.91 -25.42
CA ALA A 119 0.50 -7.47 -25.67
C ALA A 119 0.81 -6.64 -24.40
N ASP A 120 0.96 -7.27 -23.23
CA ASP A 120 1.29 -6.61 -21.95
C ASP A 120 2.80 -6.39 -21.75
N GLU A 121 3.64 -6.79 -22.73
CA GLU A 121 5.10 -6.61 -22.70
C GLU A 121 5.50 -5.12 -22.66
N GLY A 122 5.63 -4.58 -21.44
CA GLY A 122 6.00 -3.20 -21.18
C GLY A 122 4.88 -2.28 -20.69
N LEU A 123 3.66 -2.79 -20.44
CA LEU A 123 2.62 -1.99 -19.79
C LEU A 123 2.84 -1.90 -18.27
N VAL A 124 2.52 -0.73 -17.71
CA VAL A 124 2.53 -0.48 -16.27
C VAL A 124 1.08 -0.40 -15.77
N ILE A 125 0.78 -1.20 -14.75
CA ILE A 125 -0.56 -1.29 -14.16
C ILE A 125 -0.64 -0.38 -12.95
N ILE A 126 -1.45 0.69 -13.05
CA ILE A 126 -1.83 1.53 -11.92
C ILE A 126 -2.83 0.74 -11.05
N ARG A 127 -2.57 0.68 -9.75
CA ARG A 127 -3.30 -0.16 -8.77
C ARG A 127 -3.95 0.68 -7.68
N SER A 128 -4.98 0.15 -7.03
CA SER A 128 -5.68 0.86 -5.97
C SER A 128 -4.90 0.87 -4.64
N PRO A 129 -4.57 2.04 -4.07
CA PRO A 129 -3.97 2.15 -2.73
C PRO A 129 -5.01 2.05 -1.60
N ARG A 130 -6.30 1.87 -1.92
CA ARG A 130 -7.42 1.84 -0.96
C ARG A 130 -8.48 0.80 -1.35
N VAL A 131 -9.31 0.39 -0.39
CA VAL A 131 -10.53 -0.39 -0.65
C VAL A 131 -11.70 0.59 -0.84
N GLY A 132 -12.57 0.38 -1.82
CA GLY A 132 -13.69 1.30 -2.09
C GLY A 132 -14.45 0.95 -3.36
N PHE A 133 -14.99 1.96 -4.04
CA PHE A 133 -15.61 1.83 -5.37
C PHE A 133 -14.86 2.66 -6.41
N PHE A 134 -14.63 2.11 -7.60
CA PHE A 134 -13.98 2.80 -8.71
C PHE A 134 -14.87 3.90 -9.29
N ARG A 135 -14.33 5.11 -9.48
CA ARG A 135 -15.01 6.25 -10.09
C ARG A 135 -14.16 6.85 -11.21
N ARG A 136 -14.72 7.00 -12.40
CA ARG A 136 -14.03 7.60 -13.56
C ARG A 136 -13.89 9.13 -13.46
N CYS A 137 -14.59 9.76 -12.54
CA CYS A 137 -14.70 11.21 -12.40
C CYS A 137 -15.20 11.59 -11.00
N ARG A 138 -15.07 12.88 -10.65
CA ARG A 138 -15.46 13.45 -9.35
C ARG A 138 -16.94 13.88 -9.32
N THR A 139 -17.59 13.75 -8.17
CA THR A 139 -18.92 14.26 -7.89
C THR A 139 -18.83 15.61 -7.17
N ILE A 140 -19.14 16.70 -7.87
CA ILE A 140 -19.03 18.07 -7.35
C ILE A 140 -20.45 18.65 -7.18
N LYS A 141 -20.84 18.93 -5.93
CA LYS A 141 -22.19 19.46 -5.58
C LYS A 141 -23.34 18.63 -6.16
N GLY A 142 -23.21 17.30 -6.09
CA GLY A 142 -24.21 16.35 -6.62
C GLY A 142 -24.26 16.25 -8.15
N LYS A 143 -23.31 16.88 -8.87
CA LYS A 143 -23.15 16.75 -10.33
C LYS A 143 -21.84 16.03 -10.66
N ARG A 144 -21.93 15.09 -11.59
CA ARG A 144 -20.79 14.29 -12.07
C ARG A 144 -19.94 15.11 -13.04
N ALA A 145 -18.64 15.21 -12.78
CA ALA A 145 -17.68 15.86 -13.66
C ALA A 145 -17.39 15.00 -14.92
N PRO A 146 -16.71 15.54 -15.95
CA PRO A 146 -16.16 14.74 -17.04
C PRO A 146 -15.17 13.68 -16.52
N PRO A 147 -14.96 12.55 -17.25
CA PRO A 147 -13.91 11.58 -16.95
C PRO A 147 -12.53 12.22 -16.77
N SER A 148 -11.81 11.83 -15.71
CA SER A 148 -10.45 12.33 -15.44
C SER A 148 -9.45 11.86 -16.50
N CYS A 149 -9.61 10.62 -16.97
CA CYS A 149 -8.95 10.15 -18.19
C CYS A 149 -9.89 9.33 -19.10
N ASN A 150 -9.45 9.15 -20.34
CA ASN A 150 -9.99 8.21 -21.30
C ASN A 150 -8.88 7.33 -21.88
N GLU A 151 -9.26 6.23 -22.50
CA GLU A 151 -8.34 5.39 -23.27
C GLU A 151 -7.77 6.16 -24.48
N LYS A 152 -6.53 5.84 -24.86
CA LYS A 152 -5.72 6.53 -25.87
C LYS A 152 -5.41 7.99 -25.55
N GLN A 153 -5.44 8.34 -24.26
CA GLN A 153 -5.06 9.66 -23.77
C GLN A 153 -3.64 9.64 -23.20
N VAL A 154 -2.82 10.60 -23.62
CA VAL A 154 -1.51 10.86 -23.00
C VAL A 154 -1.69 11.43 -21.59
N VAL A 155 -0.89 10.94 -20.66
CA VAL A 155 -0.87 11.30 -19.25
C VAL A 155 0.56 11.61 -18.79
N GLU A 156 0.66 12.46 -17.79
CA GLU A 156 1.91 12.89 -17.16
C GLU A 156 1.91 12.42 -15.70
N GLU A 157 3.08 12.34 -15.09
CA GLU A 157 3.24 11.99 -13.68
C GLU A 157 2.46 12.98 -12.78
N GLY A 158 1.78 12.49 -11.74
CA GLY A 158 0.91 13.29 -10.87
C GLY A 158 -0.45 13.68 -11.48
N LYS A 159 -0.75 13.31 -12.73
CA LYS A 159 -2.07 13.56 -13.34
C LYS A 159 -3.12 12.61 -12.76
N VAL A 160 -4.21 13.15 -12.20
CA VAL A 160 -5.37 12.37 -11.74
C VAL A 160 -6.00 11.60 -12.91
N LEU A 161 -6.07 10.27 -12.78
CA LEU A 161 -6.64 9.37 -13.77
C LEU A 161 -8.10 8.98 -13.44
N CYS A 162 -8.36 8.71 -12.17
CA CYS A 162 -9.64 8.24 -11.64
C CYS A 162 -9.74 8.57 -10.14
N PHE A 163 -10.80 8.10 -9.48
CA PHE A 163 -10.99 8.22 -8.04
C PHE A 163 -11.41 6.88 -7.44
N VAL A 164 -11.15 6.69 -6.16
CA VAL A 164 -11.73 5.60 -5.35
C VAL A 164 -12.61 6.23 -4.28
N GLU A 165 -13.90 5.87 -4.30
CA GLU A 165 -14.87 6.31 -3.31
C GLU A 165 -14.82 5.40 -2.07
N HIS A 166 -14.56 5.98 -0.90
CA HIS A 166 -14.55 5.28 0.38
C HIS A 166 -15.26 6.13 1.45
N LEU A 167 -16.29 5.56 2.10
CA LEU A 167 -17.11 6.24 3.12
C LEU A 167 -17.65 7.62 2.68
N GLY A 168 -17.98 7.77 1.40
CA GLY A 168 -18.47 9.03 0.80
C GLY A 168 -17.38 10.05 0.46
N ALA A 169 -16.09 9.74 0.65
CA ALA A 169 -14.97 10.54 0.18
C ALA A 169 -14.39 9.96 -1.12
N GLU A 170 -14.36 10.77 -2.18
CA GLU A 170 -13.69 10.44 -3.45
C GLU A 170 -12.19 10.81 -3.35
N ILE A 171 -11.33 9.80 -3.24
CA ILE A 171 -9.87 9.94 -3.16
C ILE A 171 -9.30 9.88 -4.58
N PRO A 172 -8.51 10.86 -5.05
CA PRO A 172 -7.91 10.81 -6.38
C PRO A 172 -6.86 9.69 -6.48
N ILE A 173 -6.78 9.08 -7.65
CA ILE A 173 -5.70 8.20 -8.07
C ILE A 173 -4.94 8.94 -9.18
N GLU A 174 -3.65 9.15 -8.97
CA GLU A 174 -2.75 9.86 -9.88
C GLU A 174 -1.88 8.86 -10.66
N SER A 175 -1.24 9.30 -11.74
CA SER A 175 -0.32 8.47 -12.51
C SER A 175 1.09 8.56 -11.93
N ASP A 176 1.68 7.42 -11.54
CA ASP A 176 3.07 7.34 -11.08
C ASP A 176 4.10 7.48 -12.23
N ILE A 177 3.64 7.60 -13.48
CA ILE A 177 4.48 7.67 -14.69
C ILE A 177 3.86 8.59 -15.75
N SER A 178 4.68 9.04 -16.69
CA SER A 178 4.19 9.61 -17.96
C SER A 178 4.00 8.51 -19.01
N GLY A 179 2.94 8.59 -19.83
CA GLY A 179 2.58 7.51 -20.76
C GLY A 179 1.28 7.73 -21.55
N GLU A 180 0.77 6.68 -22.18
CA GLU A 180 -0.56 6.64 -22.82
C GLU A 180 -1.45 5.63 -22.08
N VAL A 181 -2.68 6.02 -21.73
CA VAL A 181 -3.67 5.11 -21.13
C VAL A 181 -4.16 4.12 -22.18
N ILE A 182 -3.73 2.87 -22.11
CA ILE A 182 -4.09 1.83 -23.09
C ILE A 182 -5.48 1.27 -22.81
N LYS A 183 -5.80 0.99 -21.54
CA LYS A 183 -7.07 0.38 -21.13
C LYS A 183 -7.48 0.77 -19.72
N ILE A 184 -8.75 1.06 -19.50
CA ILE A 184 -9.35 1.16 -18.17
C ILE A 184 -9.93 -0.22 -17.83
N LEU A 185 -9.52 -0.79 -16.69
CA LEU A 185 -9.76 -2.21 -16.38
C LEU A 185 -11.08 -2.47 -15.63
N LEU A 186 -11.82 -1.42 -15.28
CA LEU A 186 -13.02 -1.46 -14.43
C LEU A 186 -14.11 -0.49 -14.90
N GLU A 187 -15.36 -0.81 -14.60
CA GLU A 187 -16.52 0.05 -14.80
C GLU A 187 -16.82 0.94 -13.57
N ASP A 188 -17.51 2.07 -13.79
CA ASP A 188 -17.77 3.03 -12.72
C ASP A 188 -18.82 2.51 -11.72
N GLY A 189 -18.42 2.45 -10.45
CA GLY A 189 -19.19 1.83 -9.38
C GLY A 189 -18.76 0.40 -9.05
N GLU A 190 -17.79 -0.19 -9.75
CA GLU A 190 -17.26 -1.50 -9.37
C GLU A 190 -16.47 -1.45 -8.05
N PRO A 191 -16.58 -2.49 -7.19
CA PRO A 191 -15.85 -2.56 -5.93
C PRO A 191 -14.36 -2.89 -6.16
N VAL A 192 -13.47 -2.14 -5.53
CA VAL A 192 -12.01 -2.32 -5.61
C VAL A 192 -11.40 -2.69 -4.26
N GLY A 193 -10.53 -3.69 -4.25
CA GLY A 193 -9.66 -4.03 -3.12
C GLY A 193 -8.33 -3.28 -3.17
N TYR A 194 -7.54 -3.42 -2.10
CA TYR A 194 -6.16 -2.95 -2.08
C TYR A 194 -5.30 -3.72 -3.09
N ASN A 195 -4.44 -3.01 -3.82
CA ASN A 195 -3.61 -3.51 -4.91
C ASN A 195 -4.35 -4.12 -6.12
N ASP A 196 -5.68 -3.97 -6.23
CA ASP A 196 -6.42 -4.35 -7.43
C ASP A 196 -6.08 -3.42 -8.60
N ALA A 197 -6.01 -3.98 -9.81
CA ALA A 197 -5.62 -3.29 -11.03
C ALA A 197 -6.73 -2.34 -11.52
N LEU A 198 -6.39 -1.08 -11.82
CA LEU A 198 -7.34 -0.05 -12.23
C LEU A 198 -7.20 0.33 -13.71
N ILE A 199 -5.96 0.59 -14.15
CA ILE A 199 -5.67 1.16 -15.46
C ILE A 199 -4.33 0.61 -15.96
N ALA A 200 -4.25 0.23 -17.23
CA ALA A 200 -3.01 -0.12 -17.93
C ALA A 200 -2.48 1.08 -18.73
N VAL A 201 -1.21 1.44 -18.52
CA VAL A 201 -0.53 2.59 -19.14
C VAL A 201 0.72 2.12 -19.87
N LEU A 202 0.92 2.54 -21.11
CA LEU A 202 2.18 2.37 -21.84
C LEU A 202 3.14 3.50 -21.47
N PRO A 203 4.29 3.23 -20.83
CA PRO A 203 5.21 4.29 -20.40
C PRO A 203 5.82 5.06 -21.58
N SER A 204 6.00 6.37 -21.40
CA SER A 204 6.67 7.25 -22.35
C SER A 204 7.84 7.93 -21.69
N PHE A 205 9.05 7.66 -22.18
CA PHE A 205 10.30 8.20 -21.64
C PHE A 205 10.84 9.34 -22.52
N PRO A 206 10.53 10.62 -22.23
CA PRO A 206 10.90 11.74 -23.10
C PRO A 206 12.42 11.96 -23.24
N GLY A 207 13.24 11.39 -22.34
CA GLY A 207 14.70 11.62 -22.31
C GLY A 207 15.55 10.77 -23.27
N ILE A 208 15.07 9.65 -23.81
CA ILE A 208 15.94 8.65 -24.48
C ILE A 208 16.38 9.09 -25.91
N LYS A 209 15.74 10.12 -26.49
CA LYS A 209 15.99 10.58 -27.88
C LYS A 209 17.31 11.33 -28.10
N LYS A 210 18.35 11.10 -27.28
CA LYS A 210 19.63 11.83 -27.31
C LYS A 210 20.89 10.96 -27.21
N LEU A 211 20.77 9.68 -27.58
CA LEU A 211 21.92 8.77 -27.76
C LEU A 211 21.85 8.19 -29.19
N GLN A 212 22.34 8.99 -30.14
CA GLN A 212 22.79 8.57 -31.48
C GLN A 212 24.29 8.87 -31.58
#